data_AF-A0A498GV00-F1
#
_entry.id   AF-A0A498GV00-F1
#
_cell.length_a   1.000
_cell.length_b   1.000
_cell.length_c   1.000
_cell.angle_alpha   90.00
_cell.angle_beta   90.00
_cell.angle_gamma   90.00
#
_symmetry.space_group_name_H-M   'P 1'
#
loop_
_entity.id
_entity.type
_entity.pdbx_description
1 polymer ?
#
loop_
_entity_poly.entity_id
_entity_poly.type
_entity_poly.pdbx_seq_one_letter_code
_entity_poly.pdbx_strand_id
1 'polypeptide(L)'
;MAVKKATKQKYKIVIELPFGHFRTMEEASQMKKRVKAKSPKIVFSACTKSSRGVAFKGRLSYVQAFSAPVAAVKQVLQSRAPGAKVSVTRA
;
A
#
# COMPACT_ATOMS: atom_id res chain seq x y z
N MET A 1 -29.82 28.48 2.01
CA MET A 1 -29.34 27.09 1.80
C MET A 1 -28.16 26.84 2.72
N ALA A 2 -28.31 26.01 3.75
CA ALA A 2 -27.23 25.68 4.67
C ALA A 2 -26.23 24.72 3.98
N VAL A 3 -25.09 25.25 3.53
CA VAL A 3 -24.00 24.44 2.99
C VAL A 3 -23.45 23.62 4.15
N LYS A 4 -23.89 22.37 4.30
CA LYS A 4 -23.31 21.42 5.24
C LYS A 4 -21.82 21.33 4.92
N LYS A 5 -20.97 21.92 5.77
CA LYS A 5 -19.51 21.78 5.69
C LYS A 5 -19.21 20.29 5.62
N ALA A 6 -18.71 19.82 4.47
CA ALA A 6 -18.28 18.43 4.32
C ALA A 6 -17.20 18.15 5.36
N THR A 7 -17.57 17.45 6.42
CA THR A 7 -16.67 17.13 7.52
C THR A 7 -15.64 16.15 6.98
N LYS A 8 -14.43 16.65 6.66
CA LYS A 8 -13.34 15.82 6.17
C LYS A 8 -12.95 14.84 7.29
N GLN A 9 -13.18 13.56 7.06
CA GLN A 9 -12.80 12.52 8.01
C GLN A 9 -11.35 12.14 7.74
N LYS A 10 -10.54 12.11 8.80
CA LYS A 10 -9.16 11.62 8.72
C LYS A 10 -9.19 10.09 8.73
N TYR A 11 -8.47 9.50 7.79
CA TYR A 11 -8.33 8.05 7.70
C TYR A 11 -6.86 7.65 7.72
N LYS A 12 -6.55 6.59 8.46
CA LYS A 12 -5.29 5.87 8.39
C LYS A 12 -5.41 4.83 7.28
N ILE A 13 -4.59 4.98 6.26
CA ILE A 13 -4.54 4.11 5.09
C ILE A 13 -3.28 3.27 5.16
N VAL A 14 -3.45 1.96 5.02
CA VAL A 14 -2.37 0.98 4.92
C VAL A 14 -2.54 0.20 3.62
N ILE A 15 -1.53 0.23 2.77
CA ILE A 15 -1.49 -0.51 1.50
C ILE A 15 -0.34 -1.51 1.59
N GLU A 16 -0.65 -2.79 1.50
CA GLU A 16 0.33 -3.88 1.44
C GLU A 16 0.43 -4.41 0.00
N LEU A 17 1.60 -4.23 -0.62
CA LEU A 17 1.93 -4.63 -1.98
C LEU A 17 2.73 -5.94 -1.93
N PRO A 18 2.20 -7.06 -2.44
CA PRO A 18 2.97 -8.28 -2.59
C PRO A 18 3.94 -8.16 -3.77
N PHE A 19 5.21 -8.49 -3.53
CA PHE A 19 6.22 -8.65 -4.58
C PHE A 19 6.70 -10.11 -4.54
N GLY A 20 6.51 -10.87 -5.61
CA GLY A 20 6.86 -12.29 -5.62
C GLY A 20 7.04 -12.83 -7.04
N HIS A 21 7.77 -13.94 -7.13
CA HIS A 21 8.30 -14.60 -8.34
C HIS A 21 9.69 -14.13 -8.79
N PHE A 22 10.60 -13.86 -7.87
CA PHE A 22 12.02 -13.71 -8.22
C PHE A 22 12.70 -15.08 -8.17
N ARG A 23 13.55 -15.38 -9.16
CA ARG A 23 14.31 -16.63 -9.19
C ARG A 23 15.43 -16.59 -8.15
N THR A 24 16.03 -15.43 -7.93
CA THR A 24 17.17 -15.24 -7.02
C THR A 24 16.94 -14.18 -5.94
N MET A 25 17.73 -14.25 -4.87
CA MET A 25 17.76 -13.24 -3.80
C MET A 25 18.29 -11.89 -4.30
N GLU A 26 19.21 -11.91 -5.26
CA GLU A 26 19.79 -10.71 -5.86
C GLU A 26 18.76 -9.95 -6.69
N GLU A 27 17.99 -10.64 -7.53
CA GLU A 27 16.88 -10.02 -8.29
C GLU A 27 15.85 -9.39 -7.35
N ALA A 28 15.45 -10.10 -6.30
CA ALA A 28 14.52 -9.58 -5.30
C ALA A 28 15.10 -8.33 -4.60
N SER A 29 16.39 -8.34 -4.26
CA SER A 29 17.08 -7.21 -3.62
C SER A 29 17.24 -6.02 -4.55
N GLN A 30 17.57 -6.22 -5.82
CA GLN A 30 17.63 -5.17 -6.83
C GLN A 30 16.25 -4.55 -7.05
N MET A 31 15.21 -5.37 -7.17
CA MET A 31 13.84 -4.87 -7.31
C MET A 31 13.42 -4.05 -6.09
N LYS A 32 13.69 -4.55 -4.88
CA LYS A 32 13.47 -3.82 -3.63
C LYS A 32 14.18 -2.46 -3.62
N LYS A 33 15.45 -2.39 -4.05
CA LYS A 33 16.20 -1.13 -4.20
C LYS A 33 15.53 -0.18 -5.20
N ARG A 34 15.14 -0.67 -6.38
CA ARG A 34 14.48 0.15 -7.43
C ARG A 34 13.15 0.73 -6.96
N VAL A 35 12.32 -0.07 -6.30
CA VAL A 35 11.03 0.41 -5.77
C VAL A 35 11.26 1.39 -4.62
N LYS A 36 12.22 1.13 -3.72
CA LYS A 36 12.58 2.07 -2.64
C LYS A 36 13.07 3.41 -3.18
N ALA A 37 13.83 3.43 -4.28
CA ALA A 37 14.28 4.66 -4.92
C ALA A 37 13.11 5.49 -5.47
N LYS A 38 12.10 4.85 -6.09
CA LYS A 38 10.90 5.53 -6.59
C LYS A 38 9.93 5.93 -5.49
N SER A 39 9.92 5.20 -4.37
CA SER A 39 8.93 5.36 -3.31
C SER A 39 9.59 5.12 -1.95
N PRO A 40 10.33 6.12 -1.42
CA PRO A 40 11.10 5.97 -0.18
C PRO A 40 10.23 5.75 1.06
N LYS A 41 8.94 6.09 0.98
CA LYS A 41 7.96 5.92 2.06
C LYS A 41 7.47 4.47 2.23
N ILE A 42 7.80 3.58 1.29
CA ILE A 42 7.41 2.16 1.38
C ILE A 42 8.37 1.44 2.33
N VAL A 43 7.81 0.83 3.37
CA VAL A 43 8.52 -0.05 4.29
C VAL A 43 8.46 -1.47 3.76
N PHE A 44 9.61 -2.03 3.39
CA PHE A 44 9.69 -3.39 2.85
C PHE A 44 9.98 -4.41 3.94
N SER A 45 9.27 -5.53 3.91
CA SER A 45 9.59 -6.71 4.72
C SER A 45 10.94 -7.32 4.33
N ALA A 46 11.40 -8.26 5.15
CA ALA A 46 12.48 -9.17 4.75
C ALA A 46 12.09 -9.99 3.51
N CYS A 47 13.10 -10.39 2.74
CA CYS A 47 12.93 -11.33 1.65
C CYS A 47 12.75 -12.73 2.22
N THR A 48 11.69 -13.42 1.83
CA THR A 48 11.41 -14.80 2.23
C THR A 48 11.63 -15.72 1.04
N LYS A 49 12.39 -16.80 1.27
CA LYS A 49 12.56 -17.88 0.29
C LYS A 49 11.39 -18.86 0.43
N SER A 50 10.82 -19.29 -0.69
CA SER A 50 9.78 -20.30 -0.78
C SER A 50 10.13 -21.27 -1.91
N SER A 51 9.45 -22.42 -1.97
CA SER A 51 9.61 -23.39 -3.06
C SER A 51 9.33 -22.81 -4.46
N ARG A 52 8.61 -21.68 -4.53
CA ARG A 52 8.29 -20.94 -5.76
C ARG A 52 9.24 -19.76 -6.06
N GLY A 53 10.33 -19.61 -5.30
CA GLY A 53 11.31 -18.53 -5.44
C GLY A 53 11.36 -17.57 -4.24
N VAL A 54 11.84 -16.35 -4.48
CA VAL A 54 11.98 -15.31 -3.45
C VAL A 54 10.82 -14.31 -3.54
N ALA A 55 10.26 -13.95 -2.39
CA ALA A 55 9.18 -12.98 -2.28
C ALA A 55 9.44 -11.98 -1.14
N PHE A 56 8.80 -10.82 -1.20
CA PHE A 56 8.77 -9.83 -0.13
C PHE A 56 7.49 -9.00 -0.23
N LYS A 57 7.15 -8.24 0.81
CA LYS A 57 6.00 -7.33 0.81
C LYS A 57 6.48 -5.90 1.04
N GLY A 58 5.84 -4.95 0.37
CA GLY A 58 5.98 -3.53 0.65
C GLY A 58 4.76 -3.03 1.40
N ARG A 59 4.93 -2.26 2.46
CA ARG A 59 3.86 -1.62 3.21
C ARG A 59 4.00 -0.11 3.12
N LEU A 60 2.95 0.55 2.65
CA LEU A 60 2.82 2.00 2.68
C LEU A 60 1.75 2.38 3.71
N SER A 61 2.06 3.28 4.64
CA SER A 61 1.12 3.75 5.65
C SER A 61 1.13 5.27 5.69
N TYR A 62 -0.05 5.89 5.62
CA TYR A 62 -0.20 7.33 5.71
C TYR A 62 -1.59 7.71 6.25
N VAL A 63 -1.72 8.94 6.73
CA VAL A 63 -3.00 9.50 7.18
C VAL A 63 -3.40 10.58 6.20
N GLN A 64 -4.64 10.54 5.71
CA GLN A 64 -5.16 11.53 4.79
C GLN A 64 -6.64 11.80 5.09
N ALA A 65 -7.04 13.07 4.93
CA ALA A 65 -8.41 13.49 5.15
C ALA A 65 -9.20 13.40 3.84
N PHE A 66 -10.33 12.69 3.87
CA PHE A 66 -11.23 12.58 2.72
C PHE A 66 -12.64 13.06 3.12
N SER A 67 -13.35 13.66 2.16
CA SER A 67 -14.76 14.03 2.30
C SER A 67 -15.71 12.86 1.99
N ALA A 68 -15.17 11.66 1.74
CA ALA A 68 -15.90 10.46 1.34
C ALA A 68 -15.98 9.43 2.48
N PRO A 69 -16.97 8.52 2.46
CA PRO A 69 -17.05 7.41 3.42
C PRO A 69 -15.90 6.41 3.23
N VAL A 70 -15.53 5.69 4.30
CA VAL A 70 -14.45 4.68 4.32
C VAL A 70 -14.55 3.70 3.15
N ALA A 71 -15.77 3.22 2.85
CA ALA A 71 -16.01 2.24 1.79
C ALA A 71 -15.60 2.78 0.41
N ALA A 72 -15.99 4.02 0.08
CA ALA A 72 -15.64 4.66 -1.18
C ALA A 72 -14.13 4.92 -1.27
N VAL A 73 -13.50 5.38 -0.18
CA VAL A 73 -12.04 5.59 -0.13
C VAL A 73 -11.30 4.26 -0.34
N LYS A 74 -11.72 3.19 0.33
CA LYS A 74 -11.13 1.86 0.18
C LYS A 74 -11.26 1.35 -1.25
N GLN A 75 -12.44 1.48 -1.86
CA GLN A 75 -12.71 1.02 -3.22
C GLN A 75 -11.80 1.74 -4.23
N VAL A 76 -11.71 3.07 -4.18
CA VAL A 76 -10.85 3.86 -5.09
C VAL A 76 -9.37 3.48 -4.92
N LEU A 77 -8.90 3.34 -3.69
CA LEU A 77 -7.51 2.94 -3.41
C LEU A 77 -7.21 1.52 -3.89
N GLN A 78 -8.16 0.60 -3.74
CA GLN A 78 -8.03 -0.79 -4.19
C GLN A 78 -8.02 -0.87 -5.72
N SER A 79 -8.83 -0.08 -6.43
CA SER A 79 -8.79 0.02 -7.89
C SER A 79 -7.46 0.59 -8.41
N ARG A 80 -6.84 1.52 -7.67
CA ARG A 80 -5.53 2.10 -8.02
C ARG A 80 -4.35 1.19 -7.75
N ALA A 81 -4.52 0.20 -6.88
CA ALA A 81 -3.47 -0.74 -6.49
C ALA A 81 -3.98 -2.20 -6.64
N PRO A 82 -4.17 -2.68 -7.87
CA PRO A 82 -4.67 -4.03 -8.11
C PRO A 82 -3.70 -5.07 -7.52
N GLY A 83 -4.25 -6.06 -6.80
CA GLY A 83 -3.47 -7.08 -6.09
C GLY A 83 -2.87 -6.61 -4.75
N ALA A 84 -3.00 -5.34 -4.38
CA ALA A 84 -2.61 -4.85 -3.06
C ALA A 84 -3.72 -5.07 -2.03
N LYS A 85 -3.34 -5.35 -0.79
CA LYS A 85 -4.27 -5.37 0.34
C LYS A 85 -4.38 -3.96 0.90
N VAL A 86 -5.55 -3.34 0.75
CA VAL A 86 -5.84 -1.99 1.23
C VAL A 86 -6.69 -2.06 2.51
N SER A 87 -6.19 -1.45 3.58
CA SER A 87 -6.90 -1.25 4.84
C SER A 87 -7.09 0.24 5.11
N VAL A 88 -8.33 0.66 5.35
CA VAL A 88 -8.67 2.05 5.66
C VAL A 88 -9.41 2.05 6.99
N THR A 89 -8.87 2.74 7.98
CA THR A 89 -9.49 2.91 9.30
C THR A 89 -9.64 4.39 9.60
N ARG A 90 -10.65 4.79 10.37
CA ARG A 90 -10.71 6.15 10.91
C ARG A 90 -9.49 6.39 11.80
N ALA A 91 -8.86 7.56 11.64
CA ALA A 91 -7.69 7.99 12.40
C ALA A 91 -8.11 8.84 13.60
#